data_AF-A0A143YTW4-F1
#
_entry.id   AF-A0A143YTW4-F1
#
_cell.length_a   1.000
_cell.length_b   1.000
_cell.length_c   1.000
_cell.angle_alpha   90.00
_cell.angle_beta   90.00
_cell.angle_gamma   90.00
#
_symmetry.space_group_name_H-M   'P 1'
#
loop_
_entity.id
_entity.type
_entity.pdbx_description
1 polymer ?
#
loop_
_entity_poly.entity_id
_entity_poly.type
_entity_poly.pdbx_seq_one_letter_code
_entity_poly.pdbx_strand_id
1 'polypeptide(L)'
;MKNTSKEMELEKLPGIAELTVFDRFKGMKVGAIPLPTYLVMSAIILASAYLGELPVNMLGGFAVILSLGWLLGGIGASIPGLKNFGGSAILSLMVPSIMVFMNIFNQNTLDAANMLMKQANFLYFYIACLVCGSILGMHRKILVQGLMRMIIPMAVAMIAALIVGTSVGTLLGLGFKHTLFYIVTPIIAGGIGEGILPLSLGYSAITGVASGDLVGQLIPATIIGNFFAIICSGVLNRLGEKYPEKSGKGQLVKLSGNGDDTMADAMKEDNSPLDIKLMGAGVLTACTLFIAGGLLQRLTGFPGPVLMILLAAAIKYLSLLPKDVEKGSKQLYKFISGNFTFPLMVGLGLLYIPLKDVVGMLSWQYFVVVISVVLTVVLAGYFVGGKMNMNPIEAAIVTSCQSGMGGTGDVAILSASNRMNLMPFAQVATRLGGAITVISMTALLRFLF
;
A
#
# COMPACT_ATOMS: atom_id res chain seq x y z
N MET A 1 -12.87 79.49 -15.55
CA MET A 1 -11.42 79.68 -15.33
C MET A 1 -10.84 78.42 -14.70
N LYS A 2 -9.84 77.79 -15.36
CA LYS A 2 -8.96 76.65 -14.95
C LYS A 2 -9.69 75.32 -14.67
N ASN A 3 -9.67 74.26 -15.48
CA ASN A 3 -8.66 73.56 -16.31
C ASN A 3 -7.52 72.90 -15.52
N THR A 4 -7.66 71.60 -15.21
CA THR A 4 -6.63 70.51 -15.20
C THR A 4 -7.31 69.23 -14.66
N SER A 5 -7.80 68.29 -15.49
CA SER A 5 -7.04 67.16 -16.05
C SER A 5 -5.99 66.60 -15.08
N LYS A 6 -6.42 65.70 -14.17
CA LYS A 6 -5.51 64.72 -13.58
C LYS A 6 -5.73 63.40 -14.29
N GLU A 7 -4.73 63.09 -15.10
CA GLU A 7 -4.61 61.93 -15.95
C GLU A 7 -4.72 60.63 -15.14
N MET A 8 -5.32 59.63 -15.79
CA MET A 8 -5.13 58.22 -15.49
C MET A 8 -3.62 57.93 -15.41
N GLU A 9 -3.10 57.76 -14.20
CA GLU A 9 -1.94 56.89 -14.01
C GLU A 9 -2.43 55.45 -14.19
N LEU A 10 -2.43 55.02 -15.46
CA LEU A 10 -2.24 53.63 -15.83
C LEU A 10 -0.90 53.20 -15.24
N GLU A 11 -0.94 52.74 -13.99
CA GLU A 11 0.15 52.02 -13.36
C GLU A 11 0.42 50.80 -14.26
N LYS A 12 1.54 50.88 -14.98
CA LYS A 12 2.02 49.83 -15.88
C LYS A 12 2.15 48.54 -15.06
N LEU A 13 1.22 47.61 -15.26
CA LEU A 13 1.37 46.21 -14.90
C LEU A 13 2.75 45.73 -15.40
N PRO A 14 3.70 45.38 -14.52
CA PRO A 14 4.98 44.90 -14.97
C PRO A 14 4.80 43.52 -15.59
N GLY A 15 5.06 43.46 -16.90
CA GLY A 15 5.52 42.32 -17.69
C GLY A 15 4.96 40.95 -17.33
N ILE A 16 3.99 40.48 -18.13
CA ILE A 16 3.92 39.06 -18.44
C ILE A 16 5.16 38.76 -19.29
N ALA A 17 6.30 38.56 -18.64
CA ALA A 17 7.45 37.98 -19.32
C ALA A 17 7.03 36.58 -19.76
N GLU A 18 7.01 36.33 -21.07
CA GLU A 18 6.90 34.97 -21.59
C GLU A 18 8.07 34.18 -21.01
N LEU A 19 7.80 33.38 -19.97
CA LEU A 19 8.79 32.46 -19.38
C LEU A 19 9.41 31.65 -20.52
N THR A 20 10.67 31.92 -20.82
CA THR A 20 11.47 31.22 -21.81
C THR A 20 11.39 29.72 -21.54
N VAL A 21 11.43 28.87 -22.56
CA VAL A 21 11.41 27.39 -22.40
C VAL A 21 12.46 26.95 -21.37
N PHE A 22 13.60 27.64 -21.31
CA PHE A 22 14.68 27.42 -20.35
C PHE A 22 14.30 27.73 -18.89
N ASP A 23 13.48 28.75 -18.63
CA ASP A 23 13.00 29.10 -17.29
C ASP A 23 11.90 28.15 -16.82
N ARG A 24 11.06 27.68 -17.75
CA ARG A 24 10.12 26.57 -17.47
C ARG A 24 10.86 25.29 -17.12
N PHE A 25 11.96 24.99 -17.82
CA PHE A 25 12.79 23.80 -17.56
C PHE A 25 13.48 23.85 -16.20
N LYS A 26 13.89 25.04 -15.73
CA LYS A 26 14.45 25.24 -14.38
C LYS A 26 13.40 25.17 -13.27
N GLY A 27 12.14 25.50 -13.57
CA GLY A 27 11.03 25.44 -12.60
C GLY A 27 10.45 24.04 -12.38
N MET A 28 10.65 23.11 -13.33
CA MET A 28 10.17 21.74 -13.21
C MET A 28 10.94 20.94 -12.14
N LYS A 29 10.24 20.09 -11.39
CA LYS A 29 10.81 19.26 -10.33
C LYS A 29 10.46 17.78 -10.52
N VAL A 30 11.37 16.91 -10.12
CA VAL A 30 11.16 15.46 -9.99
C VAL A 30 11.34 15.11 -8.52
N GLY A 31 10.22 14.78 -7.85
CA GLY A 31 10.20 14.70 -6.40
C GLY A 31 10.58 16.04 -5.76
N ALA A 32 11.59 16.04 -4.90
CA ALA A 32 12.08 17.23 -4.22
C ALA A 32 13.14 18.02 -5.03
N ILE A 33 13.66 17.48 -6.13
CA ILE A 33 14.85 17.99 -6.82
C ILE A 33 14.46 18.71 -8.12
N PRO A 34 15.08 19.86 -8.47
CA PRO A 34 14.92 20.50 -9.78
C PRO A 34 15.33 19.57 -10.93
N LEU A 35 14.59 19.61 -12.04
CA LEU A 35 14.78 18.70 -13.17
C LEU A 35 16.23 18.64 -13.69
N PRO A 36 16.96 19.76 -13.90
CA PRO A 36 18.34 19.70 -14.37
C PRO A 36 19.27 18.92 -13.43
N THR A 37 19.14 19.14 -12.12
CA THR A 37 19.92 18.43 -11.10
C THR A 37 19.57 16.95 -11.07
N TYR A 38 18.27 16.63 -11.15
CA TYR A 38 17.80 15.25 -11.23
C TYR A 38 18.41 14.53 -12.44
N LEU A 39 18.42 15.15 -13.64
CA LEU A 39 18.97 14.53 -14.84
C LEU A 39 20.46 14.19 -14.70
N VAL A 40 21.26 15.09 -14.10
CA VAL A 40 22.68 14.82 -13.85
C VAL A 40 22.86 13.67 -12.87
N MET A 41 22.13 13.67 -11.75
CA MET A 41 22.20 12.59 -10.76
C MET A 41 21.78 11.24 -11.35
N SER A 42 20.67 11.21 -12.09
CA SER A 42 20.19 10.01 -12.76
C SER A 42 21.13 9.52 -13.85
N ALA A 43 21.78 10.42 -14.60
CA ALA A 43 22.78 10.03 -15.59
C ALA A 43 23.98 9.31 -14.96
N ILE A 44 24.47 9.79 -13.81
CA ILE A 44 25.54 9.13 -13.06
C ILE A 44 25.08 7.74 -12.60
N ILE A 45 23.88 7.63 -12.01
CA ILE A 45 23.31 6.36 -11.55
C ILE A 45 23.16 5.38 -12.72
N LEU A 46 22.65 5.83 -13.87
CA LEU A 46 22.48 5.02 -15.07
C LEU A 46 23.83 4.58 -15.67
N ALA A 47 24.84 5.46 -15.67
CA ALA A 47 26.19 5.12 -16.12
C ALA A 47 26.81 4.05 -15.22
N SER A 48 26.73 4.22 -13.89
CA SER A 48 27.19 3.19 -12.93
C SER A 48 26.41 1.88 -13.10
N ALA A 49 25.11 1.95 -13.33
CA ALA A 49 24.28 0.77 -13.61
C ALA A 49 24.76 0.06 -14.87
N TYR A 50 24.94 0.78 -15.97
CA TYR A 50 25.37 0.24 -17.26
C TYR A 50 26.76 -0.41 -17.17
N LEU A 51 27.69 0.20 -16.43
CA LEU A 51 29.03 -0.34 -16.19
C LEU A 51 29.06 -1.52 -15.21
N GLY A 52 27.96 -1.81 -14.52
CA GLY A 52 27.90 -2.88 -13.50
C GLY A 52 28.59 -2.50 -12.18
N GLU A 53 28.81 -1.21 -11.94
CA GLU A 53 29.56 -0.65 -10.82
C GLU A 53 28.65 0.03 -9.78
N LEU A 54 27.33 -0.23 -9.80
CA LEU A 54 26.47 0.23 -8.71
C LEU A 54 26.84 -0.50 -7.42
N PRO A 55 27.01 0.22 -6.30
CA PRO A 55 27.34 -0.41 -5.04
C PRO A 55 26.16 -1.26 -4.56
N VAL A 56 26.39 -2.55 -4.30
CA VAL A 56 25.38 -3.47 -3.74
C VAL A 56 25.27 -3.26 -2.23
N ASN A 57 24.77 -2.08 -1.86
CA ASN A 57 24.54 -1.66 -0.50
C ASN A 57 23.37 -0.67 -0.46
N MET A 58 23.11 -0.09 0.72
CA MET A 58 21.88 0.68 0.95
C MET A 58 21.82 1.92 0.07
N LEU A 59 22.98 2.52 -0.20
CA LEU A 59 23.11 3.71 -1.04
C LEU A 59 22.79 3.38 -2.50
N GLY A 60 23.34 2.31 -3.04
CA GLY A 60 23.04 1.90 -4.42
C GLY A 60 21.59 1.48 -4.61
N GLY A 61 21.03 0.72 -3.67
CA GLY A 61 19.60 0.39 -3.70
C GLY A 61 18.71 1.63 -3.65
N PHE A 62 19.02 2.60 -2.79
CA PHE A 62 18.28 3.86 -2.73
C PHE A 62 18.40 4.66 -4.01
N ALA A 63 19.60 4.75 -4.59
CA ALA A 63 19.85 5.45 -5.83
C ALA A 63 18.94 4.93 -6.97
N VAL A 64 18.81 3.60 -7.09
CA VAL A 64 17.94 2.96 -8.10
C VAL A 64 16.47 3.32 -7.85
N ILE A 65 15.96 3.04 -6.64
CA ILE A 65 14.53 3.18 -6.40
C ILE A 65 14.06 4.64 -6.32
N LEU A 66 14.88 5.55 -5.77
CA LEU A 66 14.53 6.98 -5.68
C LEU A 66 14.54 7.63 -7.05
N SER A 67 15.57 7.36 -7.86
CA SER A 67 15.71 7.92 -9.21
C SER A 67 14.50 7.54 -10.07
N LEU A 68 14.14 6.26 -10.11
CA LEU A 68 13.00 5.78 -10.88
C LEU A 68 11.66 6.18 -10.24
N GLY A 69 11.54 6.07 -8.93
CA GLY A 69 10.26 6.25 -8.24
C GLY A 69 9.75 7.68 -8.27
N TRP A 70 10.62 8.67 -8.09
CA TRP A 70 10.21 10.06 -8.21
C TRP A 70 9.85 10.44 -9.65
N LEU A 71 10.56 9.89 -10.64
CA LEU A 71 10.27 10.12 -12.04
C LEU A 71 8.95 9.49 -12.45
N LEU A 72 8.79 8.19 -12.25
CA LEU A 72 7.58 7.45 -12.60
C LEU A 72 6.36 7.92 -11.81
N GLY A 73 6.55 8.24 -10.53
CA GLY A 73 5.51 8.85 -9.70
C GLY A 73 5.06 10.21 -10.21
N GLY A 74 6.00 11.07 -10.61
CA GLY A 74 5.72 12.38 -11.19
C GLY A 74 5.04 12.31 -12.56
N ILE A 75 5.52 11.42 -13.43
CA ILE A 75 4.89 11.13 -14.73
C ILE A 75 3.46 10.64 -14.52
N GLY A 76 3.25 9.69 -13.61
CA GLY A 76 1.93 9.13 -13.33
C GLY A 76 0.94 10.11 -12.72
N ALA A 77 1.43 11.11 -11.99
CA ALA A 77 0.59 12.22 -11.50
C ALA A 77 0.19 13.19 -12.62
N SER A 78 0.97 13.23 -13.71
CA SER A 78 0.81 14.20 -14.80
C SER A 78 -0.07 13.68 -15.94
N ILE A 79 -0.11 12.37 -16.19
CA ILE A 79 -0.88 11.77 -17.30
C ILE A 79 -2.40 11.95 -17.05
N PRO A 80 -3.13 12.66 -17.94
CA PRO A 80 -4.58 12.79 -17.85
C PRO A 80 -5.28 11.43 -17.90
N GLY A 81 -6.38 11.29 -17.15
CA GLY A 81 -7.05 10.00 -16.97
C GLY A 81 -6.34 9.16 -15.92
N LEU A 82 -5.12 8.69 -16.20
CA LEU A 82 -4.38 7.76 -15.34
C LEU A 82 -4.10 8.33 -13.94
N LYS A 83 -3.84 9.64 -13.82
CA LYS A 83 -3.66 10.30 -12.52
C LYS A 83 -4.84 10.09 -11.55
N ASN A 84 -6.05 9.93 -12.07
CA ASN A 84 -7.25 9.78 -11.25
C ASN A 84 -7.50 8.33 -10.81
N PHE A 85 -6.70 7.37 -11.29
CA PHE A 85 -6.78 5.94 -10.96
C PHE A 85 -5.52 5.45 -10.25
N GLY A 86 -4.81 6.34 -9.53
CA GLY A 86 -3.57 5.96 -8.84
C GLY A 86 -2.35 5.86 -9.76
N GLY A 87 -2.34 6.65 -10.84
CA GLY A 87 -1.32 6.60 -11.88
C GLY A 87 0.13 6.61 -11.38
N SER A 88 0.43 7.41 -10.37
CA SER A 88 1.76 7.44 -9.75
C SER A 88 2.18 6.09 -9.16
N ALA A 89 1.27 5.42 -8.43
CA ALA A 89 1.54 4.12 -7.83
C ALA A 89 1.62 3.02 -8.90
N ILE A 90 0.67 3.00 -9.83
CA ILE A 90 0.59 2.00 -10.90
C ILE A 90 1.83 2.07 -11.80
N LEU A 91 2.23 3.25 -12.27
CA LEU A 91 3.42 3.39 -13.12
C LEU A 91 4.70 3.04 -12.38
N SER A 92 4.85 3.52 -11.14
CA SER A 92 6.02 3.21 -10.31
C SER A 92 6.15 1.72 -10.01
N LEU A 93 5.05 0.97 -10.02
CA LEU A 93 5.04 -0.48 -9.80
C LEU A 93 5.20 -1.28 -11.10
N MET A 94 4.42 -0.95 -12.13
CA MET A 94 4.31 -1.73 -13.36
C MET A 94 5.46 -1.50 -14.32
N VAL A 95 5.92 -0.26 -14.50
CA VAL A 95 7.00 0.03 -15.45
C VAL A 95 8.28 -0.72 -15.07
N PRO A 96 8.76 -0.69 -13.81
CA PRO A 96 9.97 -1.44 -13.44
C PRO A 96 9.78 -2.96 -13.60
N SER A 97 8.60 -3.49 -13.28
CA SER A 97 8.30 -4.90 -13.47
C SER A 97 8.33 -5.33 -14.95
N ILE A 98 7.76 -4.51 -15.84
CA ILE A 98 7.84 -4.71 -17.30
C ILE A 98 9.29 -4.61 -17.79
N MET A 99 10.06 -3.64 -17.30
CA MET A 99 11.47 -3.49 -17.66
C MET A 99 12.30 -4.70 -17.23
N VAL A 100 12.01 -5.31 -16.07
CA VAL A 100 12.62 -6.58 -15.66
C VAL A 100 12.20 -7.73 -16.59
N PHE A 101 10.93 -7.82 -16.94
CA PHE A 101 10.43 -8.82 -17.89
C PHE A 101 11.11 -8.73 -19.27
N MET A 102 11.40 -7.51 -19.72
CA MET A 102 12.14 -7.22 -20.96
C MET A 102 13.66 -7.37 -20.83
N ASN A 103 14.19 -7.77 -19.65
CA ASN A 103 15.62 -7.86 -19.35
C ASN A 103 16.40 -6.55 -19.57
N ILE A 104 15.78 -5.39 -19.28
CA ILE A 104 16.43 -4.08 -19.42
C ILE A 104 17.44 -3.82 -18.29
N PHE A 105 17.18 -4.35 -17.09
CA PHE A 105 18.09 -4.20 -15.95
C PHE A 105 19.15 -5.28 -15.95
N ASN A 106 20.40 -4.90 -15.69
CA ASN A 106 21.46 -5.87 -15.41
C ASN A 106 21.36 -6.43 -13.98
N GLN A 107 22.08 -7.54 -13.74
CA GLN A 107 22.04 -8.22 -12.45
C GLN A 107 22.53 -7.32 -11.30
N ASN A 108 23.58 -6.54 -11.51
CA ASN A 108 24.12 -5.61 -10.50
C ASN A 108 23.06 -4.60 -10.01
N THR A 109 22.22 -4.06 -10.89
CA THR A 109 21.11 -3.17 -10.51
C THR A 109 20.05 -3.89 -9.68
N LEU A 110 19.70 -5.13 -10.08
CA LEU A 110 18.73 -5.94 -9.34
C LEU A 110 19.26 -6.35 -7.97
N ASP A 111 20.56 -6.65 -7.87
CA ASP A 111 21.22 -6.99 -6.61
C ASP A 111 21.24 -5.79 -5.66
N ALA A 112 21.54 -4.59 -6.17
CA ALA A 112 21.48 -3.36 -5.37
C ALA A 112 20.05 -3.09 -4.83
N ALA A 113 19.03 -3.26 -5.67
CA ALA A 113 17.63 -3.15 -5.25
C ALA A 113 17.26 -4.24 -4.23
N ASN A 114 17.70 -5.49 -4.44
CA ASN A 114 17.46 -6.62 -3.56
C ASN A 114 18.10 -6.40 -2.18
N MET A 115 19.33 -5.90 -2.15
CA MET A 115 20.03 -5.52 -0.92
C MET A 115 19.16 -4.57 -0.09
N LEU A 116 18.62 -3.50 -0.68
CA LEU A 116 17.78 -2.56 0.05
C LEU A 116 16.43 -3.17 0.49
N MET A 117 15.72 -3.80 -0.45
CA MET A 117 14.33 -4.20 -0.22
C MET A 117 14.20 -5.45 0.65
N LYS A 118 15.05 -6.45 0.42
CA LYS A 118 14.99 -7.76 1.06
C LYS A 118 16.03 -7.92 2.17
N GLN A 119 17.30 -7.56 1.94
CA GLN A 119 18.36 -7.78 2.94
C GLN A 119 18.31 -6.75 4.07
N ALA A 120 18.29 -5.46 3.72
CA ALA A 120 18.17 -4.37 4.68
C ALA A 120 16.72 -4.19 5.21
N ASN A 121 15.76 -4.95 4.65
CA ASN A 121 14.35 -4.94 5.06
C ASN A 121 13.70 -3.54 5.03
N PHE A 122 14.06 -2.72 4.04
CA PHE A 122 13.51 -1.36 3.92
C PHE A 122 11.98 -1.33 3.83
N LEU A 123 11.37 -2.35 3.23
CA LEU A 123 9.92 -2.52 3.21
C LEU A 123 9.33 -2.61 4.63
N TYR A 124 9.89 -3.44 5.50
CA TYR A 124 9.38 -3.59 6.86
C TYR A 124 9.64 -2.32 7.69
N PHE A 125 10.79 -1.66 7.48
CA PHE A 125 11.03 -0.34 8.07
C PHE A 125 9.96 0.67 7.65
N TYR A 126 9.66 0.75 6.36
CA TYR A 126 8.61 1.63 5.83
C TYR A 126 7.25 1.32 6.46
N ILE A 127 6.83 0.05 6.49
CA ILE A 127 5.57 -0.38 7.11
C ILE A 127 5.56 -0.01 8.60
N ALA A 128 6.64 -0.26 9.33
CA ALA A 128 6.74 0.05 10.75
C ALA A 128 6.56 1.54 11.02
N CYS A 129 7.23 2.42 10.25
CA CYS A 129 7.07 3.87 10.36
C CYS A 129 5.62 4.30 10.09
N LEU A 130 4.98 3.74 9.05
CA LEU A 130 3.61 4.06 8.70
C LEU A 130 2.62 3.62 9.78
N VAL A 131 2.70 2.37 10.22
CA VAL A 131 1.82 1.81 11.24
C VAL A 131 1.98 2.58 12.55
N CYS A 132 3.21 2.76 13.01
CA CYS A 132 3.50 3.50 14.24
C CYS A 132 2.95 4.94 14.17
N GLY A 133 3.32 5.71 13.16
CA GLY A 133 2.95 7.11 13.06
C GLY A 133 1.46 7.36 12.79
N SER A 134 0.80 6.49 12.02
CA SER A 134 -0.65 6.61 11.76
C SER A 134 -1.50 6.19 12.96
N ILE A 135 -1.10 5.18 13.74
CA ILE A 135 -1.80 4.79 14.98
C ILE A 135 -1.61 5.85 16.06
N LEU A 136 -0.36 6.19 16.39
CA LEU A 136 -0.06 7.13 17.46
C LEU A 136 -0.56 8.55 17.12
N GLY A 137 -0.61 8.89 15.83
CA GLY A 137 -1.12 10.15 15.33
C GLY A 137 -2.65 10.26 15.21
N MET A 138 -3.40 9.18 15.50
CA MET A 138 -4.85 9.11 15.44
C MET A 138 -5.50 9.34 16.81
N HIS A 139 -6.73 9.83 16.83
CA HIS A 139 -7.48 9.91 18.09
C HIS A 139 -7.90 8.51 18.59
N ARG A 140 -7.69 8.24 19.88
CA ARG A 140 -7.91 6.92 20.51
C ARG A 140 -9.30 6.33 20.27
N LYS A 141 -10.36 7.15 20.28
CA LYS A 141 -11.73 6.68 20.07
C LYS A 141 -11.95 6.22 18.61
N ILE A 142 -11.41 6.97 17.64
CA ILE A 142 -11.50 6.63 16.21
C ILE A 142 -10.73 5.33 15.92
N LEU A 143 -9.55 5.20 16.51
CA LEU A 143 -8.72 4.00 16.38
C LEU A 143 -9.45 2.73 16.83
N VAL A 144 -9.95 2.72 18.07
CA VAL A 144 -10.62 1.53 18.64
C VAL A 144 -11.91 1.23 17.88
N GLN A 145 -12.73 2.24 17.57
CA GLN A 145 -13.95 2.04 16.80
C GLN A 145 -13.66 1.50 15.40
N GLY A 146 -12.61 2.02 14.73
CA GLY A 146 -12.20 1.58 13.41
C GLY A 146 -11.79 0.11 13.41
N LEU A 147 -10.90 -0.28 14.34
CA LEU A 147 -10.43 -1.66 14.45
C LEU A 147 -11.57 -2.63 14.76
N MET A 148 -12.44 -2.29 15.71
CA MET A 148 -13.56 -3.17 16.10
C MET A 148 -14.62 -3.31 15.00
N ARG A 149 -15.01 -2.21 14.35
CA ARG A 149 -16.06 -2.22 13.32
C ARG A 149 -15.61 -2.94 12.05
N MET A 150 -14.31 -2.98 11.78
CA MET A 150 -13.73 -3.57 10.58
C MET A 150 -13.73 -5.11 10.56
N ILE A 151 -13.81 -5.76 11.73
CA ILE A 151 -13.85 -7.22 11.85
C ILE A 151 -14.99 -7.82 11.03
N ILE A 152 -16.19 -7.22 11.09
CA ILE A 152 -17.39 -7.75 10.42
C ILE A 152 -17.29 -7.63 8.89
N PRO A 153 -17.01 -6.45 8.29
CA PRO A 153 -16.80 -6.34 6.85
C PRO A 153 -15.72 -7.28 6.32
N MET A 154 -14.62 -7.45 7.05
CA MET A 154 -13.57 -8.37 6.66
C MET A 154 -14.05 -9.83 6.62
N ALA A 155 -14.66 -10.30 7.70
CA ALA A 155 -15.14 -11.68 7.80
C ALA A 155 -16.20 -12.00 6.72
N VAL A 156 -17.13 -11.08 6.49
CA VAL A 156 -18.14 -11.23 5.43
C VAL A 156 -17.50 -11.22 4.05
N ALA A 157 -16.56 -10.32 3.79
CA ALA A 157 -15.83 -10.26 2.52
C ALA A 157 -15.06 -11.57 2.24
N MET A 158 -14.39 -12.12 3.25
CA MET A 158 -13.66 -13.38 3.15
C MET A 158 -14.58 -14.56 2.83
N ILE A 159 -15.68 -14.72 3.58
CA ILE A 159 -16.65 -15.80 3.36
C ILE A 159 -17.32 -15.65 1.98
N ALA A 160 -17.75 -14.44 1.62
CA ALA A 160 -18.36 -14.19 0.33
C ALA A 160 -17.40 -14.48 -0.82
N ALA A 161 -16.13 -14.08 -0.70
CA ALA A 161 -15.09 -14.35 -1.69
C ALA A 161 -14.85 -15.85 -1.88
N LEU A 162 -14.79 -16.63 -0.79
CA LEU A 162 -14.69 -18.09 -0.85
C LEU A 162 -15.87 -18.71 -1.61
N ILE A 163 -17.09 -18.26 -1.33
CA ILE A 163 -18.30 -18.79 -1.97
C ILE A 163 -18.37 -18.38 -3.44
N VAL A 164 -18.30 -17.08 -3.74
CA VAL A 164 -18.49 -16.55 -5.10
C VAL A 164 -17.37 -16.99 -6.02
N GLY A 165 -16.10 -16.84 -5.61
CA GLY A 165 -14.95 -17.22 -6.42
C GLY A 165 -14.95 -18.71 -6.75
N THR A 166 -15.25 -19.56 -5.76
CA THR A 166 -15.30 -21.02 -5.95
C THR A 166 -16.45 -21.41 -6.86
N SER A 167 -17.62 -20.78 -6.70
CA SER A 167 -18.78 -21.02 -7.55
C SER A 167 -18.49 -20.64 -9.01
N VAL A 168 -17.91 -19.47 -9.24
CA VAL A 168 -17.54 -18.99 -10.58
C VAL A 168 -16.54 -19.93 -11.24
N GLY A 169 -15.45 -20.32 -10.56
CA GLY A 169 -14.46 -21.21 -11.16
C GLY A 169 -15.00 -22.63 -11.40
N THR A 170 -15.88 -23.11 -10.53
CA THR A 170 -16.55 -24.41 -10.73
C THR A 170 -17.47 -24.36 -11.96
N LEU A 171 -18.24 -23.28 -12.14
CA LEU A 171 -19.10 -23.08 -13.32
C LEU A 171 -18.29 -22.95 -14.62
N LEU A 172 -17.08 -22.41 -14.55
CA LEU A 172 -16.15 -22.29 -15.68
C LEU A 172 -15.37 -23.58 -15.97
N GLY A 173 -15.61 -24.66 -15.23
CA GLY A 173 -15.00 -25.97 -15.47
C GLY A 173 -13.60 -26.16 -14.88
N LEU A 174 -13.13 -25.26 -14.00
CA LEU A 174 -11.82 -25.38 -13.34
C LEU A 174 -11.82 -26.41 -12.19
N GLY A 175 -13.01 -26.87 -11.79
CA GLY A 175 -13.21 -27.83 -10.70
C GLY A 175 -13.19 -27.18 -9.31
N PHE A 176 -14.02 -27.72 -8.42
CA PHE A 176 -14.26 -27.14 -7.08
C PHE A 176 -12.99 -27.09 -6.22
N LYS A 177 -12.30 -28.23 -6.05
CA LYS A 177 -11.10 -28.32 -5.20
C LYS A 177 -9.96 -27.43 -5.71
N HIS A 178 -9.73 -27.44 -7.02
CA HIS A 178 -8.68 -26.62 -7.63
C HIS A 178 -8.99 -25.12 -7.45
N THR A 179 -10.22 -24.70 -7.78
CA THR A 179 -10.63 -23.30 -7.64
C THR A 179 -10.52 -22.82 -6.19
N LEU A 180 -11.05 -23.57 -5.23
CA LEU A 180 -11.06 -23.19 -3.82
C LEU A 180 -9.64 -23.07 -3.26
N PHE A 181 -8.83 -24.13 -3.38
CA PHE A 181 -7.56 -24.24 -2.67
C PHE A 181 -6.37 -23.61 -3.42
N TYR A 182 -6.40 -23.59 -4.76
CA TYR A 182 -5.26 -23.15 -5.57
C TYR A 182 -5.45 -21.80 -6.26
N ILE A 183 -6.67 -21.24 -6.25
CA ILE A 183 -6.96 -19.93 -6.84
C ILE A 183 -7.52 -18.98 -5.78
N VAL A 184 -8.69 -19.30 -5.21
CA VAL A 184 -9.42 -18.38 -4.33
C VAL A 184 -8.71 -18.20 -2.99
N THR A 185 -8.32 -19.29 -2.34
CA THR A 185 -7.64 -19.25 -1.03
C THR A 185 -6.34 -18.43 -1.08
N PRO A 186 -5.42 -18.65 -2.04
CA PRO A 186 -4.20 -17.84 -2.13
C PRO A 186 -4.45 -16.34 -2.32
N ILE A 187 -5.50 -15.94 -3.04
CA ILE A 187 -5.83 -14.52 -3.22
C ILE A 187 -6.07 -13.85 -1.87
N ILE A 188 -6.78 -14.51 -0.94
CA ILE A 188 -7.15 -13.97 0.37
C ILE A 188 -6.27 -14.46 1.53
N ALA A 189 -5.17 -15.18 1.25
CA ALA A 189 -4.30 -15.78 2.27
C ALA A 189 -3.38 -14.78 3.01
N GLY A 190 -3.39 -13.49 2.65
CA GLY A 190 -2.56 -12.48 3.32
C GLY A 190 -1.14 -12.34 2.78
N GLY A 191 -0.93 -12.73 1.51
CA GLY A 191 0.31 -12.52 0.77
C GLY A 191 1.27 -13.71 0.74
N ILE A 192 2.47 -13.49 0.19
CA ILE A 192 3.45 -14.56 -0.01
C ILE A 192 4.02 -15.06 1.32
N GLY A 193 4.60 -14.15 2.12
CA GLY A 193 5.36 -14.53 3.32
C GLY A 193 4.52 -15.11 4.46
N GLU A 194 3.39 -14.49 4.78
CA GLU A 194 2.54 -14.88 5.92
C GLU A 194 1.35 -15.75 5.51
N GLY A 195 1.10 -15.86 4.20
CA GLY A 195 -0.03 -16.59 3.63
C GLY A 195 0.41 -17.83 2.89
N ILE A 196 0.93 -17.63 1.67
CA ILE A 196 1.29 -18.72 0.75
C ILE A 196 2.31 -19.67 1.38
N LEU A 197 3.37 -19.17 2.02
CA LEU A 197 4.39 -20.05 2.61
C LEU A 197 3.80 -20.98 3.70
N PRO A 198 3.11 -20.48 4.76
CA PRO A 198 2.39 -21.33 5.70
C PRO A 198 1.34 -22.24 5.05
N LEU A 199 0.59 -21.75 4.07
CA LEU A 199 -0.44 -22.52 3.36
C LEU A 199 0.17 -23.71 2.60
N SER A 200 1.26 -23.48 1.87
CA SER A 200 2.01 -24.52 1.16
C SER A 200 2.60 -25.55 2.11
N LEU A 201 3.11 -25.14 3.28
CA LEU A 201 3.57 -26.07 4.32
C LEU A 201 2.43 -26.93 4.86
N GLY A 202 1.28 -26.32 5.16
CA GLY A 202 0.09 -27.03 5.61
C GLY A 202 -0.42 -28.03 4.57
N TYR A 203 -0.50 -27.62 3.31
CA TYR A 203 -0.95 -28.47 2.21
C TYR A 203 0.05 -29.58 1.92
N SER A 204 1.35 -29.30 1.98
CA SER A 204 2.42 -30.29 1.80
C SER A 204 2.30 -31.41 2.84
N ALA A 205 2.07 -31.06 4.10
CA ALA A 205 1.90 -32.03 5.18
C ALA A 205 0.67 -32.94 5.02
N ILE A 206 -0.36 -32.48 4.29
CA ILE A 206 -1.60 -33.25 4.06
C ILE A 206 -1.52 -34.05 2.76
N THR A 207 -1.01 -33.45 1.69
CA THR A 207 -1.04 -34.03 0.33
C THR A 207 0.21 -34.83 -0.03
N GLY A 208 1.31 -34.67 0.71
CA GLY A 208 2.61 -35.26 0.40
C GLY A 208 3.36 -34.59 -0.74
N VAL A 209 2.78 -33.57 -1.39
CA VAL A 209 3.44 -32.77 -2.43
C VAL A 209 4.51 -31.88 -1.79
N ALA A 210 5.65 -31.68 -2.45
CA ALA A 210 6.70 -30.81 -1.93
C ALA A 210 6.21 -29.36 -1.78
N SER A 211 6.53 -28.72 -0.65
CA SER A 211 6.13 -27.33 -0.37
C SER A 211 6.58 -26.36 -1.47
N GLY A 212 7.79 -26.55 -2.02
CA GLY A 212 8.30 -25.71 -3.11
C GLY A 212 7.42 -25.71 -4.36
N ASP A 213 6.90 -26.88 -4.75
CA ASP A 213 6.01 -27.01 -5.91
C ASP A 213 4.67 -26.31 -5.65
N LEU A 214 4.13 -26.46 -4.44
CA LEU A 214 2.91 -25.77 -4.02
C LEU A 214 3.11 -24.25 -4.00
N VAL A 215 4.24 -23.75 -3.50
CA VAL A 215 4.55 -22.32 -3.53
C VAL A 215 4.50 -21.78 -4.96
N GLY A 216 5.12 -22.49 -5.91
CA GLY A 216 5.09 -22.12 -7.33
C GLY A 216 3.68 -22.07 -7.92
N GLN A 217 2.76 -22.93 -7.46
CA GLN A 217 1.37 -22.96 -7.93
C GLN A 217 0.50 -21.85 -7.32
N LEU A 218 0.74 -21.48 -6.06
CA LEU A 218 -0.12 -20.55 -5.32
C LEU A 218 0.27 -19.07 -5.51
N ILE A 219 1.56 -18.77 -5.73
CA ILE A 219 2.07 -17.40 -5.91
C ILE A 219 1.32 -16.60 -7.00
N PRO A 220 1.08 -17.14 -8.22
CA PRO A 220 0.51 -16.35 -9.30
C PRO A 220 -0.90 -15.83 -8.99
N ALA A 221 -1.71 -16.59 -8.24
CA ALA A 221 -3.04 -16.19 -7.80
C ALA A 221 -3.01 -14.89 -6.99
N THR A 222 -2.10 -14.84 -6.00
CA THR A 222 -1.92 -13.66 -5.15
C THR A 222 -1.37 -12.47 -5.93
N ILE A 223 -0.46 -12.67 -6.89
CA ILE A 223 0.08 -11.58 -7.72
C ILE A 223 -1.05 -10.96 -8.56
N ILE A 224 -1.83 -11.78 -9.24
CA ILE A 224 -2.91 -11.32 -10.13
C ILE A 224 -4.03 -10.69 -9.28
N GLY A 225 -4.37 -11.29 -8.13
CA GLY A 225 -5.33 -10.72 -7.17
C GLY A 225 -4.91 -9.33 -6.71
N ASN A 226 -3.64 -9.16 -6.33
CA ASN A 226 -3.09 -7.87 -5.92
C ASN A 226 -3.15 -6.83 -7.05
N PHE A 227 -2.86 -7.22 -8.29
CA PHE A 227 -2.97 -6.33 -9.46
C PHE A 227 -4.39 -5.79 -9.63
N PHE A 228 -5.41 -6.65 -9.60
CA PHE A 228 -6.80 -6.21 -9.71
C PHE A 228 -7.25 -5.42 -8.48
N ALA A 229 -6.76 -5.73 -7.28
CA ALA A 229 -7.05 -4.97 -6.07
C ALA A 229 -6.52 -3.53 -6.19
N ILE A 230 -5.31 -3.32 -6.70
CA ILE A 230 -4.72 -2.00 -6.97
C ILE A 230 -5.61 -1.21 -7.94
N ILE A 231 -6.03 -1.83 -9.05
CA ILE A 231 -6.92 -1.20 -10.03
C ILE A 231 -8.25 -0.82 -9.38
N CYS A 232 -8.87 -1.75 -8.65
CA CYS A 232 -10.14 -1.50 -7.96
C CYS A 232 -10.02 -0.35 -6.97
N SER A 233 -8.92 -0.24 -6.22
CA SER A 233 -8.69 0.86 -5.29
C SER A 233 -8.46 2.21 -5.99
N GLY A 234 -7.79 2.22 -7.14
CA GLY A 234 -7.72 3.41 -8.00
C GLY A 234 -9.11 3.86 -8.46
N VAL A 235 -9.96 2.92 -8.88
CA VAL A 235 -11.37 3.18 -9.27
C VAL A 235 -12.19 3.67 -8.06
N LEU A 236 -12.01 3.09 -6.88
CA LEU A 236 -12.68 3.50 -5.65
C LEU A 236 -12.30 4.92 -5.24
N ASN A 237 -11.03 5.32 -5.42
CA ASN A 237 -10.63 6.71 -5.17
C ASN A 237 -11.39 7.67 -6.10
N ARG A 238 -11.45 7.37 -7.40
CA ARG A 238 -12.24 8.14 -8.37
C ARG A 238 -13.72 8.21 -7.97
N LEU A 239 -14.28 7.09 -7.52
CA LEU A 239 -15.65 7.02 -7.07
C LEU A 239 -15.89 7.90 -5.84
N GLY A 240 -14.95 7.92 -4.89
CA GLY A 240 -15.00 8.77 -3.70
C GLY A 240 -14.80 10.26 -3.98
N GLU A 241 -14.08 10.62 -5.04
CA GLU A 241 -14.00 12.01 -5.54
C GLU A 241 -15.33 12.45 -6.16
N LYS A 242 -15.98 11.57 -6.91
CA LYS A 242 -17.26 11.84 -7.58
C LYS A 242 -18.44 11.85 -6.61
N TYR A 243 -18.39 11.03 -5.57
CA TYR A 243 -19.43 10.89 -4.55
C TYR A 243 -18.85 11.15 -3.15
N PRO A 244 -18.63 12.43 -2.78
CA PRO A 244 -18.00 12.80 -1.51
C PRO A 244 -18.77 12.30 -0.28
N GLU A 245 -20.08 12.08 -0.38
CA GLU A 245 -20.93 11.58 0.71
C GLU A 245 -20.64 10.12 1.10
N LYS A 246 -19.92 9.39 0.24
CA LYS A 246 -19.51 8.00 0.45
C LYS A 246 -18.04 7.86 0.84
N SER A 247 -17.30 8.97 0.86
CA SER A 247 -15.85 9.04 1.05
C SER A 247 -15.52 9.81 2.31
N GLY A 248 -14.74 9.20 3.20
CA GLY A 248 -14.20 9.83 4.40
C GLY A 248 -12.91 10.61 4.14
N LYS A 249 -12.44 10.68 2.90
CA LYS A 249 -11.16 11.32 2.53
C LYS A 249 -9.97 10.85 3.38
N GLY A 250 -9.94 9.56 3.71
CA GLY A 250 -8.94 8.99 4.63
C GLY A 250 -9.51 8.55 5.96
N GLN A 251 -10.71 8.98 6.34
CA GLN A 251 -11.34 8.52 7.57
C GLN A 251 -12.13 7.24 7.35
N LEU A 252 -11.83 6.19 8.11
CA LEU A 252 -12.54 4.92 8.00
C LEU A 252 -13.90 4.96 8.70
N VAL A 253 -13.99 5.59 9.87
CA VAL A 253 -15.21 5.62 10.70
C VAL A 253 -15.98 6.90 10.41
N LYS A 254 -17.32 6.79 10.26
CA LYS A 254 -18.19 7.97 10.18
C LYS A 254 -18.35 8.60 11.55
N LEU A 255 -18.21 9.92 11.61
CA LEU A 255 -18.67 10.70 12.75
C LEU A 255 -20.20 10.74 12.68
N SER A 256 -20.88 10.12 13.63
CA SER A 256 -22.34 10.25 13.71
C SER A 256 -22.70 11.71 13.93
N GLY A 257 -23.63 12.24 13.12
CA GLY A 257 -24.06 13.64 13.12
C GLY A 257 -24.83 14.11 14.36
N ASN A 258 -24.68 13.44 15.50
CA ASN A 258 -25.25 13.87 16.77
C ASN A 258 -24.15 14.48 17.64
N GLY A 259 -23.88 15.78 17.45
CA GLY A 259 -23.37 16.69 18.50
C GLY A 259 -22.07 16.34 19.22
N ASP A 260 -21.24 15.42 18.73
CA ASP A 260 -19.98 15.09 19.38
C ASP A 260 -18.89 16.08 18.91
N ASP A 261 -19.03 17.35 19.31
CA ASP A 261 -18.07 18.44 19.00
C ASP A 261 -16.62 18.06 19.40
N THR A 262 -16.49 17.15 20.37
CA THR A 262 -15.21 16.55 20.79
C THR A 262 -14.51 15.70 19.71
N MET A 263 -15.23 15.19 18.71
CA MET A 263 -14.65 14.42 17.60
C MET A 263 -14.23 15.30 16.41
N ALA A 264 -14.85 16.46 16.23
CA ALA A 264 -14.41 17.44 15.24
C ALA A 264 -13.03 18.01 15.62
N ASP A 265 -12.81 18.29 16.90
CA ASP A 265 -11.50 18.67 17.43
C ASP A 265 -10.46 17.54 17.37
N ALA A 266 -10.90 16.28 17.51
CA ALA A 266 -10.06 15.10 17.36
C ALA A 266 -9.51 14.88 15.94
N MET A 267 -10.05 15.60 14.95
CA MET A 267 -9.62 15.57 13.55
C MET A 267 -8.81 16.78 13.11
N LYS A 268 -8.62 17.81 13.97
CA LYS A 268 -7.73 18.92 13.62
C LYS A 268 -6.34 18.36 13.33
N GLU A 269 -5.86 18.56 12.11
CA GLU A 269 -4.49 18.24 11.79
C GLU A 269 -3.58 19.03 12.73
N ASP A 270 -2.65 18.31 13.36
CA ASP A 270 -1.61 18.93 14.14
C ASP A 270 -0.72 19.72 13.18
N ASN A 271 -1.00 21.03 13.10
CA ASN A 271 -0.28 22.02 12.30
C ASN A 271 0.96 22.54 13.03
N SER A 272 1.36 21.91 14.13
CA SER A 272 2.57 22.33 14.82
C SER A 272 3.79 22.19 13.92
N PRO A 273 4.81 23.06 14.09
CA PRO A 273 5.99 23.06 13.24
C PRO A 273 6.66 21.67 13.19
N LEU A 274 7.20 21.34 12.02
CA LEU A 274 8.03 20.15 11.85
C LEU A 274 9.26 20.27 12.75
N ASP A 275 9.48 19.25 13.57
CA ASP A 275 10.66 19.15 14.42
C ASP A 275 11.46 17.91 14.02
N ILE A 276 12.60 18.16 13.39
CA ILE A 276 13.47 17.11 12.84
C ILE A 276 13.98 16.18 13.95
N LYS A 277 14.22 16.70 15.17
CA LYS A 277 14.69 15.87 16.29
C LYS A 277 13.59 14.94 16.79
N LEU A 278 12.34 15.42 16.85
CA LEU A 278 11.21 14.58 17.23
C LEU A 278 10.97 13.43 16.23
N MET A 279 11.25 13.62 14.94
CA MET A 279 11.20 12.52 13.97
C MET A 279 12.15 11.38 14.33
N GLY A 280 13.31 11.68 14.93
CA GLY A 280 14.25 10.69 15.44
C GLY A 280 13.66 9.82 16.57
N ALA A 281 12.87 10.42 17.47
CA ALA A 281 12.11 9.67 18.47
C ALA A 281 11.06 8.77 17.82
N GLY A 282 10.44 9.24 16.74
CA GLY A 282 9.56 8.44 15.89
C GLY A 282 10.26 7.19 15.32
N VAL A 283 11.51 7.31 14.89
CA VAL A 283 12.28 6.18 14.34
C VAL A 283 12.49 5.12 15.42
N LEU A 284 12.96 5.54 16.60
CA LEU A 284 13.16 4.63 17.72
C LEU A 284 11.85 3.95 18.13
N THR A 285 10.75 4.69 18.16
CA THR A 285 9.43 4.16 18.52
C THR A 285 8.94 3.11 17.53
N ALA A 286 9.06 3.37 16.22
CA ALA A 286 8.70 2.42 15.18
C ALA A 286 9.53 1.12 15.29
N CYS A 287 10.85 1.23 15.44
CA CYS A 287 11.73 0.07 15.62
C CYS A 287 11.39 -0.72 16.89
N THR A 288 11.12 -0.02 17.99
CA THR A 288 10.80 -0.65 19.28
C THR A 288 9.49 -1.41 19.21
N LEU A 289 8.46 -0.82 18.63
CA LEU A 289 7.15 -1.47 18.46
C LEU A 289 7.24 -2.67 17.52
N PHE A 290 8.03 -2.59 16.45
CA PHE A 290 8.26 -3.72 15.54
C PHE A 290 8.96 -4.89 16.24
N ILE A 291 10.04 -4.61 16.98
CA ILE A 291 10.77 -5.62 17.76
C ILE A 291 9.86 -6.22 18.83
N ALA A 292 9.11 -5.40 19.56
CA ALA A 292 8.17 -5.85 20.58
C ALA A 292 7.06 -6.74 19.98
N GLY A 293 6.53 -6.40 18.80
CA GLY A 293 5.62 -7.24 18.04
C GLY A 293 6.22 -8.61 17.71
N GLY A 294 7.48 -8.65 17.26
CA GLY A 294 8.22 -9.90 17.02
C GLY A 294 8.48 -10.73 18.28
N LEU A 295 8.71 -10.09 19.43
CA LEU A 295 8.81 -10.80 20.71
C LEU A 295 7.48 -11.42 21.12
N LEU A 296 6.39 -10.67 20.99
CA LEU A 296 5.04 -11.18 21.25
C LEU A 296 4.65 -12.31 20.29
N GLN A 297 5.13 -12.29 19.05
CA GLN A 297 4.91 -13.37 18.09
C GLN A 297 5.48 -14.70 18.59
N ARG A 298 6.68 -14.69 19.20
CA ARG A 298 7.26 -15.90 19.80
C ARG A 298 6.43 -16.45 20.96
N LEU A 299 5.74 -15.58 21.69
CA LEU A 299 4.92 -15.96 22.85
C LEU A 299 3.52 -16.44 22.47
N THR A 300 2.93 -15.85 21.41
CA THR A 300 1.51 -16.04 21.06
C THR A 300 1.29 -16.81 19.77
N GLY A 301 2.30 -16.90 18.90
CA GLY A 301 2.19 -17.48 17.55
C GLY A 301 1.53 -16.59 16.51
N PHE A 302 0.96 -15.43 16.89
CA PHE A 302 0.35 -14.50 15.94
C PHE A 302 1.39 -13.67 15.16
N PRO A 303 1.10 -13.21 13.92
CA PRO A 303 2.05 -12.45 13.12
C PRO A 303 2.53 -11.17 13.83
N GLY A 304 3.85 -10.98 13.89
CA GLY A 304 4.49 -9.85 14.58
C GLY A 304 3.96 -8.47 14.20
N PRO A 305 3.74 -8.16 12.90
CA PRO A 305 3.12 -6.89 12.49
C PRO A 305 1.71 -6.65 13.03
N VAL A 306 0.90 -7.71 13.24
CA VAL A 306 -0.43 -7.58 13.87
C VAL A 306 -0.27 -7.23 15.35
N LEU A 307 0.64 -7.91 16.03
CA LEU A 307 0.92 -7.67 17.45
C LEU A 307 1.53 -6.28 17.66
N MET A 308 2.35 -5.79 16.73
CA MET A 308 2.82 -4.40 16.70
C MET A 308 1.65 -3.42 16.68
N ILE A 309 0.62 -3.66 15.84
CA ILE A 309 -0.57 -2.80 15.75
C ILE A 309 -1.35 -2.81 17.05
N LEU A 310 -1.62 -4.00 17.61
CA LEU A 310 -2.34 -4.14 18.87
C LEU A 310 -1.59 -3.47 20.02
N LEU A 311 -0.26 -3.63 20.07
CA LEU A 311 0.59 -2.98 21.06
C LEU A 311 0.58 -1.46 20.91
N ALA A 312 0.76 -0.94 19.70
CA ALA A 312 0.71 0.49 19.42
C ALA A 312 -0.67 1.08 19.78
N ALA A 313 -1.75 0.35 19.48
CA ALA A 313 -3.10 0.75 19.83
C ALA A 313 -3.35 0.74 21.35
N ALA A 314 -2.85 -0.28 22.06
CA ALA A 314 -2.92 -0.34 23.52
C ALA A 314 -2.15 0.81 24.18
N ILE A 315 -0.92 1.07 23.73
CA ILE A 315 -0.11 2.20 24.18
C ILE A 315 -0.84 3.53 23.96
N LYS A 316 -1.44 3.72 22.78
CA LYS A 316 -2.21 4.92 22.46
C LYS A 316 -3.47 5.05 23.32
N TYR A 317 -4.18 3.95 23.53
CA TYR A 317 -5.41 3.93 24.32
C TYR A 317 -5.15 4.28 25.79
N LEU A 318 -4.12 3.65 26.36
CA LEU A 318 -3.66 3.86 27.74
C LEU A 318 -2.91 5.17 27.94
N SER A 319 -2.60 5.89 26.85
CA SER A 319 -1.86 7.17 26.88
C SER A 319 -0.48 7.05 27.56
N LEU A 320 0.24 5.96 27.28
CA LEU A 320 1.52 5.66 27.93
C LEU A 320 2.70 6.47 27.39
N LEU A 321 2.59 7.01 26.16
CA LEU A 321 3.66 7.79 25.54
C LEU A 321 3.46 9.29 25.73
N PRO A 322 4.55 10.06 25.94
CA PRO A 322 4.50 11.51 25.88
C PRO A 322 4.01 12.02 24.51
N LYS A 323 3.25 13.11 24.51
CA LYS A 323 2.67 13.70 23.29
C LYS A 323 3.73 14.03 22.22
N ASP A 324 4.93 14.43 22.64
CA ASP A 324 6.03 14.74 21.72
C ASP A 324 6.53 13.51 20.94
N VAL A 325 6.50 12.33 21.56
CA VAL A 325 6.87 11.06 20.91
C VAL A 325 5.81 10.64 19.90
N GLU A 326 4.53 10.79 20.26
CA GLU A 326 3.42 10.55 19.33
C GLU A 326 3.49 11.48 18.11
N LYS A 327 3.74 12.77 18.36
CA LYS A 327 3.93 13.79 17.33
C LYS A 327 5.13 13.47 16.44
N GLY A 328 6.28 13.13 17.03
CA GLY A 328 7.48 12.73 16.30
C GLY A 328 7.23 11.52 15.39
N SER A 329 6.50 10.52 15.88
CA SER A 329 6.08 9.35 15.11
C SER A 329 5.17 9.73 13.93
N LYS A 330 4.20 10.63 14.15
CA LYS A 330 3.32 11.14 13.10
C LYS A 330 4.09 11.94 12.04
N GLN A 331 5.05 12.77 12.44
CA GLN A 331 5.90 13.53 11.52
C GLN A 331 6.81 12.61 10.70
N LEU A 332 7.40 11.57 11.32
CA LEU A 332 8.15 10.54 10.60
C LEU A 332 7.28 9.83 9.57
N TYR A 333 6.05 9.45 9.92
CA TYR A 333 5.10 8.87 8.98
C TYR A 333 4.86 9.79 7.76
N LYS A 334 4.59 11.08 7.98
CA LYS A 334 4.39 12.06 6.90
C LYS A 334 5.64 12.16 6.00
N PHE A 335 6.84 12.16 6.58
CA PHE A 335 8.09 12.18 5.83
C PHE A 335 8.31 10.91 5.00
N ILE A 336 8.15 9.73 5.61
CA ILE A 336 8.37 8.44 4.94
C ILE A 336 7.36 8.24 3.81
N SER A 337 6.07 8.45 4.08
CA SER A 337 5.02 8.30 3.06
C SER A 337 5.10 9.36 1.95
N GLY A 338 5.49 10.60 2.26
CA GLY A 338 5.62 11.66 1.26
C GLY A 338 6.77 11.46 0.29
N ASN A 339 7.87 10.83 0.72
CA ASN A 339 9.11 10.75 -0.07
C ASN A 339 9.40 9.35 -0.63
N PHE A 340 9.04 8.29 0.11
CA PHE A 340 9.50 6.93 -0.21
C PHE A 340 8.41 6.01 -0.73
N THR A 341 7.14 6.44 -0.81
CA THR A 341 6.05 5.56 -1.30
C THR A 341 6.27 5.11 -2.75
N PHE A 342 6.47 6.04 -3.69
CA PHE A 342 6.71 5.68 -5.09
C PHE A 342 8.07 5.00 -5.34
N PRO A 343 9.17 5.43 -4.69
CA PRO A 343 10.40 4.65 -4.67
C PRO A 343 10.20 3.21 -4.18
N LEU A 344 9.46 3.02 -3.09
CA LEU A 344 9.14 1.68 -2.60
C LEU A 344 8.37 0.88 -3.66
N MET A 345 7.39 1.48 -4.35
CA MET A 345 6.67 0.83 -5.46
C MET A 345 7.62 0.33 -6.55
N VAL A 346 8.68 1.09 -6.88
CA VAL A 346 9.71 0.62 -7.81
C VAL A 346 10.40 -0.62 -7.29
N GLY A 347 10.86 -0.61 -6.03
CA GLY A 347 11.46 -1.78 -5.41
C GLY A 347 10.53 -3.00 -5.40
N LEU A 348 9.22 -2.78 -5.22
CA LEU A 348 8.21 -3.83 -5.33
C LEU A 348 8.10 -4.38 -6.76
N GLY A 349 8.02 -3.49 -7.76
CA GLY A 349 7.92 -3.86 -9.17
C GLY A 349 9.13 -4.64 -9.66
N LEU A 350 10.33 -4.24 -9.24
CA LEU A 350 11.58 -4.89 -9.62
C LEU A 350 11.72 -6.31 -9.07
N LEU A 351 11.20 -6.58 -7.87
CA LEU A 351 11.63 -7.76 -7.08
C LEU A 351 10.51 -8.70 -6.63
N TYR A 352 9.24 -8.26 -6.70
CA TYR A 352 8.09 -8.99 -6.16
C TYR A 352 7.02 -9.30 -7.20
N ILE A 353 7.09 -8.72 -8.39
CA ILE A 353 6.13 -8.96 -9.48
C ILE A 353 6.84 -9.67 -10.64
N PRO A 354 6.94 -11.02 -10.61
CA PRO A 354 7.50 -11.80 -11.72
C PRO A 354 6.46 -11.92 -12.84
N LEU A 355 6.44 -10.95 -13.77
CA LEU A 355 5.49 -10.97 -14.89
C LEU A 355 5.62 -12.23 -15.77
N LYS A 356 6.78 -12.86 -15.81
CA LYS A 356 6.97 -14.14 -16.53
C LYS A 356 6.04 -15.23 -16.00
N ASP A 357 5.93 -15.35 -14.67
CA ASP A 357 5.09 -16.36 -14.02
C ASP A 357 3.61 -16.00 -14.15
N VAL A 358 3.29 -14.69 -14.10
CA VAL A 358 1.94 -14.18 -14.36
C VAL A 358 1.48 -14.55 -15.79
N VAL A 359 2.35 -14.31 -16.78
CA VAL A 359 2.07 -14.62 -18.20
C VAL A 359 1.94 -16.13 -18.45
N GLY A 360 2.69 -16.95 -17.71
CA GLY A 360 2.61 -18.41 -17.80
C GLY A 360 1.28 -19.00 -17.32
N MET A 361 0.55 -18.30 -16.46
CA MET A 361 -0.69 -18.78 -15.82
C MET A 361 -1.98 -18.24 -16.47
N LEU A 362 -1.87 -17.52 -17.59
CA LEU A 362 -2.98 -16.81 -18.24
C LEU A 362 -3.96 -17.77 -18.94
N SER A 363 -4.95 -18.29 -18.21
CA SER A 363 -6.21 -18.73 -18.84
C SER A 363 -7.28 -17.66 -18.62
N TRP A 364 -8.18 -17.48 -19.58
CA TRP A 364 -9.25 -16.49 -19.44
C TRP A 364 -10.18 -16.86 -18.26
N GLN A 365 -10.39 -18.15 -18.00
CA GLN A 365 -11.18 -18.62 -16.86
C GLN A 365 -10.54 -18.19 -15.54
N TYR A 366 -9.20 -18.31 -15.44
CA TYR A 366 -8.45 -17.92 -14.25
C TYR A 366 -8.66 -16.43 -13.93
N PHE A 367 -8.59 -15.57 -14.96
CA PHE A 367 -8.86 -14.14 -14.79
C PHE A 367 -10.26 -13.85 -14.30
N VAL A 368 -11.27 -14.50 -14.85
CA VAL A 368 -12.66 -14.29 -14.43
C VAL A 368 -12.83 -14.68 -12.96
N VAL A 369 -12.22 -15.79 -12.51
CA VAL A 369 -12.23 -16.17 -11.10
C VAL A 369 -11.55 -15.11 -10.23
N VAL A 370 -10.32 -14.69 -10.56
CA VAL A 370 -9.58 -13.71 -9.75
C VAL A 370 -10.34 -12.39 -9.66
N ILE A 371 -10.84 -11.87 -10.79
CA ILE A 371 -11.63 -10.65 -10.83
C ILE A 371 -12.90 -10.80 -9.97
N SER A 372 -13.60 -11.94 -10.06
CA SER A 372 -14.79 -12.18 -9.25
C SER A 372 -14.50 -12.17 -7.74
N VAL A 373 -13.37 -12.72 -7.30
CA VAL A 373 -12.93 -12.72 -5.90
C VAL A 373 -12.65 -11.28 -5.44
N VAL A 374 -11.82 -10.54 -6.17
CA VAL A 374 -11.44 -9.16 -5.80
C VAL A 374 -12.67 -8.25 -5.77
N LEU A 375 -13.54 -8.33 -6.78
CA LEU A 375 -14.77 -7.55 -6.80
C LEU A 375 -15.71 -7.93 -5.64
N THR A 376 -15.80 -9.21 -5.29
CA THR A 376 -16.62 -9.66 -4.15
C THR A 376 -16.10 -9.06 -2.84
N VAL A 377 -14.78 -9.09 -2.62
CA VAL A 377 -14.16 -8.50 -1.43
C VAL A 377 -14.44 -6.99 -1.37
N VAL A 378 -14.24 -6.28 -2.48
CA VAL A 378 -14.49 -4.83 -2.60
C VAL A 378 -15.96 -4.48 -2.32
N LEU A 379 -16.90 -5.19 -2.96
CA LEU A 379 -18.33 -4.93 -2.83
C LEU A 379 -18.81 -5.27 -1.42
N ALA A 380 -18.37 -6.39 -0.85
CA ALA A 380 -18.69 -6.74 0.53
C ALA A 380 -18.20 -5.64 1.50
N GLY A 381 -16.96 -5.17 1.34
CA GLY A 381 -16.44 -4.05 2.12
C GLY A 381 -17.26 -2.76 1.99
N TYR A 382 -17.63 -2.41 0.76
CA TYR A 382 -18.44 -1.22 0.48
C TYR A 382 -19.82 -1.29 1.16
N PHE A 383 -20.56 -2.39 0.95
CA PHE A 383 -21.93 -2.52 1.44
C PHE A 383 -22.00 -2.82 2.94
N VAL A 384 -21.18 -3.76 3.42
CA VAL A 384 -21.17 -4.16 4.84
C VAL A 384 -20.53 -3.07 5.68
N GLY A 385 -19.40 -2.50 5.23
CA GLY A 385 -18.76 -1.37 5.92
C GLY A 385 -19.69 -0.17 6.06
N GLY A 386 -20.46 0.14 5.00
CA GLY A 386 -21.48 1.19 5.05
C GLY A 386 -22.53 0.98 6.16
N LYS A 387 -22.96 -0.28 6.37
CA LYS A 387 -23.89 -0.66 7.46
C LYS A 387 -23.25 -0.64 8.85
N MET A 388 -21.93 -0.77 8.92
CA MET A 388 -21.16 -0.72 10.16
C MET A 388 -20.75 0.70 10.57
N ASN A 389 -21.42 1.74 10.04
CA ASN A 389 -21.09 3.15 10.29
C ASN A 389 -19.63 3.51 9.91
N MET A 390 -19.13 2.91 8.84
CA MET A 390 -17.85 3.24 8.22
C MET A 390 -18.10 3.99 6.91
N ASN A 391 -17.10 4.72 6.42
CA ASN A 391 -17.15 5.32 5.10
C ASN A 391 -17.03 4.19 4.05
N PRO A 392 -18.04 3.99 3.18
CA PRO A 392 -18.08 2.84 2.28
C PRO A 392 -16.84 2.71 1.38
N ILE A 393 -16.31 3.83 0.89
CA ILE A 393 -15.13 3.82 0.01
C ILE A 393 -13.88 3.37 0.78
N GLU A 394 -13.60 3.96 1.94
CA GLU A 394 -12.48 3.56 2.78
C GLU A 394 -12.61 2.12 3.28
N ALA A 395 -13.81 1.67 3.63
CA ALA A 395 -14.05 0.28 4.02
C ALA A 395 -13.79 -0.70 2.86
N ALA A 396 -14.19 -0.35 1.64
CA ALA A 396 -13.93 -1.14 0.43
C ALA A 396 -12.42 -1.21 0.10
N ILE A 397 -11.68 -0.11 0.24
CA ILE A 397 -10.23 -0.06 0.03
C ILE A 397 -9.49 -0.91 1.08
N VAL A 398 -9.89 -0.80 2.35
CA VAL A 398 -9.25 -1.57 3.43
C VAL A 398 -9.54 -3.07 3.27
N THR A 399 -10.77 -3.44 2.94
CA THR A 399 -11.11 -4.85 2.71
C THR A 399 -10.43 -5.41 1.46
N SER A 400 -10.26 -4.63 0.38
CA SER A 400 -9.52 -5.07 -0.81
C SER A 400 -8.06 -5.40 -0.54
N CYS A 401 -7.48 -4.89 0.56
CA CYS A 401 -6.15 -5.27 1.02
C CYS A 401 -6.05 -6.77 1.35
N GLN A 402 -7.15 -7.45 1.72
CA GLN A 402 -7.16 -8.90 1.89
C GLN A 402 -6.77 -9.65 0.60
N SER A 403 -7.03 -9.07 -0.57
CA SER A 403 -6.60 -9.59 -1.87
C SER A 403 -5.18 -9.17 -2.26
N GLY A 404 -4.48 -8.48 -1.38
CA GLY A 404 -3.14 -7.93 -1.59
C GLY A 404 -2.03 -8.93 -1.28
N MET A 405 -0.83 -8.64 -1.79
CA MET A 405 0.38 -9.42 -1.55
C MET A 405 0.99 -9.15 -0.15
N GLY A 406 0.20 -9.29 0.90
CA GLY A 406 0.64 -8.95 2.25
C GLY A 406 0.88 -7.46 2.40
N GLY A 407 1.82 -7.07 3.26
CA GLY A 407 2.12 -5.65 3.45
C GLY A 407 2.66 -4.92 2.22
N THR A 408 3.25 -5.62 1.25
CA THR A 408 3.61 -5.00 -0.04
C THR A 408 2.37 -4.58 -0.84
N GLY A 409 1.37 -5.46 -0.86
CA GLY A 409 0.09 -5.21 -1.51
C GLY A 409 -0.66 -4.07 -0.84
N ASP A 410 -0.71 -4.05 0.48
CA ASP A 410 -1.34 -2.96 1.25
C ASP A 410 -0.78 -1.60 0.85
N VAL A 411 0.55 -1.46 0.77
CA VAL A 411 1.16 -0.19 0.36
C VAL A 411 0.77 0.17 -1.08
N ALA A 412 0.76 -0.78 -2.00
CA ALA A 412 0.38 -0.52 -3.39
C ALA A 412 -1.10 -0.12 -3.53
N ILE A 413 -2.00 -0.83 -2.86
CA ILE A 413 -3.46 -0.61 -2.85
C ILE A 413 -3.79 0.76 -2.21
N LEU A 414 -3.19 1.06 -1.05
CA LEU A 414 -3.38 2.35 -0.38
C LEU A 414 -2.72 3.51 -1.12
N SER A 415 -1.59 3.27 -1.80
CA SER A 415 -0.94 4.29 -2.63
C SER A 415 -1.79 4.63 -3.85
N ALA A 416 -2.34 3.62 -4.53
CA ALA A 416 -3.22 3.82 -5.69
C ALA A 416 -4.52 4.57 -5.35
N SER A 417 -4.98 4.47 -4.09
CA SER A 417 -6.15 5.20 -3.60
C SER A 417 -5.83 6.49 -2.84
N ASN A 418 -4.55 6.84 -2.66
CA ASN A 418 -4.10 7.98 -1.86
C ASN A 418 -4.64 7.96 -0.42
N ARG A 419 -4.50 6.82 0.26
CA ARG A 419 -5.05 6.53 1.60
C ARG A 419 -4.03 5.85 2.53
N MET A 420 -2.75 6.23 2.45
CA MET A 420 -1.67 5.63 3.26
C MET A 420 -1.91 5.71 4.78
N ASN A 421 -2.75 6.63 5.25
CA ASN A 421 -3.13 6.74 6.65
C ASN A 421 -4.01 5.57 7.14
N LEU A 422 -4.57 4.75 6.23
CA LEU A 422 -5.33 3.54 6.55
C LEU A 422 -4.44 2.30 6.73
N MET A 423 -3.11 2.44 6.65
CA MET A 423 -2.15 1.33 6.77
C MET A 423 -2.38 0.41 7.97
N PRO A 424 -2.71 0.90 9.19
CA PRO A 424 -2.99 0.01 10.32
C PRO A 424 -4.18 -0.92 10.08
N PHE A 425 -5.23 -0.38 9.49
CA PHE A 425 -6.45 -1.13 9.18
C PHE A 425 -6.20 -2.14 8.06
N ALA A 426 -5.47 -1.75 7.02
CA ALA A 426 -5.06 -2.64 5.94
C ALA A 426 -4.20 -3.80 6.47
N GLN A 427 -3.20 -3.52 7.31
CA GLN A 427 -2.35 -4.56 7.88
C GLN A 427 -3.14 -5.55 8.74
N VAL A 428 -4.10 -5.08 9.54
CA VAL A 428 -4.99 -5.99 10.27
C VAL A 428 -5.82 -6.80 9.29
N ALA A 429 -6.40 -6.17 8.26
CA ALA A 429 -7.18 -6.86 7.23
C ALA A 429 -6.41 -8.00 6.59
N THR A 430 -5.20 -7.71 6.13
CA THR A 430 -4.37 -8.63 5.37
C THR A 430 -3.74 -9.71 6.24
N ARG A 431 -3.17 -9.36 7.40
CA ARG A 431 -2.40 -10.31 8.22
C ARG A 431 -3.30 -11.16 9.13
N LEU A 432 -4.32 -10.56 9.75
CA LEU A 432 -5.25 -11.32 10.58
C LEU A 432 -6.21 -12.14 9.70
N GLY A 433 -6.76 -11.52 8.65
CA GLY A 433 -7.60 -12.22 7.67
C GLY A 433 -6.85 -13.35 6.98
N GLY A 434 -5.58 -13.12 6.60
CA GLY A 434 -4.71 -14.14 6.04
C GLY A 434 -4.45 -15.32 6.97
N ALA A 435 -4.08 -15.07 8.24
CA ALA A 435 -3.86 -16.13 9.21
C ALA A 435 -5.13 -16.99 9.42
N ILE A 436 -6.30 -16.35 9.52
CA ILE A 436 -7.59 -17.05 9.64
C ILE A 436 -7.87 -17.89 8.39
N THR A 437 -7.62 -17.34 7.20
CA THR A 437 -7.78 -18.05 5.92
C THR A 437 -6.86 -19.27 5.86
N VAL A 438 -5.58 -19.13 6.18
CA VAL A 438 -4.61 -20.24 6.15
C VAL A 438 -5.04 -21.35 7.09
N ILE A 439 -5.37 -21.02 8.34
CA ILE A 439 -5.78 -22.00 9.36
C ILE A 439 -7.07 -22.72 8.91
N SER A 440 -8.09 -21.96 8.52
CA SER A 440 -9.39 -22.54 8.13
C SER A 440 -9.29 -23.40 6.88
N MET A 441 -8.56 -22.97 5.86
CA MET A 441 -8.44 -23.70 4.60
C MET A 441 -7.52 -24.92 4.72
N THR A 442 -6.48 -24.85 5.55
CA THR A 442 -5.65 -26.03 5.85
C THR A 442 -6.46 -27.08 6.63
N ALA A 443 -7.26 -26.65 7.62
CA ALA A 443 -8.15 -27.55 8.34
C ALA A 443 -9.21 -28.17 7.43
N LEU A 444 -9.81 -27.37 6.54
CA LEU A 444 -10.78 -27.85 5.56
C LEU A 444 -10.15 -28.84 4.58
N LEU A 445 -8.92 -28.59 4.13
CA LEU A 445 -8.21 -29.52 3.24
C LEU A 445 -8.00 -30.88 3.92
N ARG A 446 -7.55 -30.88 5.18
CA ARG A 446 -7.36 -32.10 6.00
C ARG A 446 -8.66 -32.85 6.29
N PHE A 447 -9.81 -32.18 6.21
CA PHE A 447 -11.10 -32.85 6.35
C PHE A 447 -11.55 -33.53 5.04
N LEU A 448 -11.15 -32.97 3.88
CA LEU A 448 -11.53 -33.47 2.55
C LEU A 448 -10.55 -34.51 1.96
N PHE A 449 -9.39 -34.69 2.59
CA PHE A 449 -8.32 -35.63 2.26
C PHE A 449 -7.84 -36.27 3.55
#